data_AF-A0A1S2DHF9-F1
#
_entry.id   AF-A0A1S2DHF9-F1
#
_cell.length_a   1.000
_cell.length_b   1.000
_cell.length_c   1.000
_cell.angle_alpha   90.00
_cell.angle_beta   90.00
_cell.angle_gamma   90.00
#
_symmetry.space_group_name_H-M   'P 1'
#
loop_
_entity.id
_entity.type
_entity.pdbx_description
1 polymer ?
#
loop_
_entity_poly.entity_id
_entity_poly.type
_entity_poly.pdbx_seq_one_letter_code
_entity_poly.pdbx_strand_id
1 'polypeptide(L)'
;MDNTEQQFLKELDDKLWKAADKLRNNLDAANYKHVVLGLIFLKYVSDAFEERQQELLGLFKKESDDSIYYLPREDYDSDAEYQQALKDELEILDYYREANVFWVPKEARWNTLKEKAALPLNSVIWQDAKGENVRLRSVGWLIDNALEAIEKNNAKLKGVLQSISVMTPWFLHTLRG
;
A
#
# COMPACT_ATOMS: atom_id res chain seq x y z
N MET A 1 30.77 -9.18 6.99
CA MET A 1 29.63 -8.29 6.77
C MET A 1 30.20 -6.91 6.53
N ASP A 2 29.95 -6.38 5.34
CA ASP A 2 30.83 -5.47 4.60
C ASP A 2 30.74 -4.02 5.14
N ASN A 3 31.88 -3.37 5.39
CA ASN A 3 31.95 -2.00 5.94
C ASN A 3 31.18 -1.00 5.03
N THR A 4 31.15 -1.30 3.74
CA THR A 4 30.42 -0.52 2.72
C THR A 4 28.90 -0.53 2.93
N GLU A 5 28.31 -1.67 3.29
CA GLU A 5 26.87 -1.78 3.56
C GLU A 5 26.47 -0.98 4.80
N GLN A 6 27.29 -1.06 5.86
CA GLN A 6 27.06 -0.28 7.09
C GLN A 6 27.15 1.22 6.83
N GLN A 7 28.09 1.65 5.98
CA GLN A 7 28.26 3.05 5.62
C GLN A 7 27.09 3.56 4.75
N PHE A 8 26.61 2.74 3.81
CA PHE A 8 25.41 3.04 3.03
C PHE A 8 24.15 3.14 3.88
N LEU A 9 23.93 2.19 4.79
CA LEU A 9 22.78 2.22 5.71
C LEU A 9 22.81 3.47 6.59
N LYS A 10 23.99 3.86 7.07
CA LYS A 10 24.16 5.09 7.87
C LYS A 10 23.86 6.36 7.08
N GLU A 11 24.33 6.44 5.82
CA GLU A 11 23.99 7.57 4.95
C GLU A 11 22.51 7.62 4.56
N LEU A 12 21.88 6.45 4.36
CA LEU A 12 20.46 6.34 4.08
C LEU A 12 19.64 6.81 5.28
N ASP A 13 19.98 6.37 6.49
CA ASP A 13 19.37 6.81 7.75
C ASP A 13 19.49 8.33 7.91
N ASP A 14 20.67 8.91 7.70
CA ASP A 14 20.88 10.37 7.80
C ASP A 14 20.03 11.16 6.79
N LYS A 15 19.89 10.65 5.56
CA LYS A 15 19.05 11.27 4.52
C LYS A 15 17.57 11.17 4.86
N LEU A 16 17.11 10.00 5.32
CA LEU A 16 15.73 9.78 5.75
C LEU A 16 15.39 10.66 6.95
N TRP A 17 16.27 10.73 7.95
CA TRP A 17 16.14 11.60 9.12
C TRP A 17 16.06 13.07 8.73
N LYS A 18 16.94 13.57 7.85
CA LYS A 18 16.90 14.98 7.40
C LYS A 18 15.66 15.32 6.59
N ALA A 19 15.22 14.43 5.71
CA ALA A 19 13.99 14.63 4.92
C ALA A 19 12.76 14.65 5.84
N ALA A 20 12.72 13.75 6.80
CA ALA A 20 11.60 13.60 7.70
C ALA A 20 11.59 14.66 8.83
N ASP A 21 12.75 15.19 9.25
CA ASP A 21 12.83 16.35 10.17
C ASP A 21 12.31 17.65 9.52
N LYS A 22 12.51 17.82 8.21
CA LYS A 22 11.89 18.91 7.43
C LYS A 22 10.36 18.80 7.38
N LEU A 23 9.83 17.57 7.35
CA LEU A 23 8.38 17.31 7.41
C LEU A 23 7.84 17.40 8.85
N ARG A 24 8.67 17.10 9.86
CA ARG A 24 8.35 17.13 11.30
C ARG A 24 8.00 18.52 11.81
N ASN A 25 8.53 19.60 11.22
CA ASN A 25 8.31 20.95 11.75
C ASN A 25 6.81 21.36 11.83
N ASN A 26 5.91 20.61 11.17
CA ASN A 26 4.46 20.78 11.24
C ASN A 26 3.70 19.64 11.97
N LEU A 27 4.36 18.65 12.58
CA LEU A 27 3.74 17.47 13.21
C LEU A 27 4.28 17.23 14.64
N ASP A 28 3.38 16.94 15.58
CA ASP A 28 3.74 16.62 16.97
C ASP A 28 4.57 15.32 17.05
N ALA A 29 5.64 15.34 17.87
CA ALA A 29 6.65 14.30 17.94
C ALA A 29 6.08 12.92 18.36
N ALA A 30 4.98 12.92 19.13
CA ALA A 30 4.28 11.69 19.52
C ALA A 30 3.59 10.99 18.33
N ASN A 31 3.12 11.75 17.34
CA ASN A 31 2.42 11.23 16.17
C ASN A 31 3.38 10.84 15.03
N TYR A 32 4.58 11.42 15.00
CA TYR A 32 5.58 11.19 13.96
C TYR A 32 6.04 9.72 13.86
N LYS A 33 6.22 9.03 14.99
CA LYS A 33 6.63 7.61 14.99
C LYS A 33 5.60 6.74 14.27
N HIS A 34 4.32 7.02 14.43
CA HIS A 34 3.22 6.28 13.80
C HIS A 34 3.16 6.57 12.29
N VAL A 35 3.39 7.82 11.89
CA VAL A 35 3.46 8.20 10.47
C VAL A 35 4.62 7.50 9.76
N VAL A 36 5.83 7.54 10.33
CA VAL A 36 7.01 6.94 9.70
C VAL A 36 6.91 5.42 9.66
N LEU A 37 6.50 4.78 10.77
CA LEU A 37 6.30 3.33 10.81
C LEU A 37 5.20 2.90 9.84
N GLY A 38 4.10 3.65 9.75
CA GLY A 38 3.01 3.39 8.81
C GLY A 38 3.48 3.52 7.36
N LEU A 39 4.28 4.53 7.02
CA LEU A 39 4.84 4.71 5.68
C LEU A 39 5.81 3.61 5.28
N ILE A 40 6.70 3.19 6.19
CA ILE A 40 7.65 2.09 5.94
C ILE A 40 6.88 0.79 5.72
N PHE A 41 5.90 0.49 6.58
CA PHE A 41 5.04 -0.67 6.43
C PHE A 41 4.29 -0.65 5.11
N LEU A 42 3.69 0.49 4.75
CA LEU A 42 2.94 0.64 3.52
C LEU A 42 3.81 0.48 2.27
N LYS A 43 5.04 1.02 2.30
CA LYS A 43 6.03 0.82 1.25
C LYS A 43 6.42 -0.65 1.14
N TYR A 44 6.72 -1.30 2.25
CA TYR A 44 7.07 -2.73 2.28
C TYR A 44 5.95 -3.60 1.70
N VAL A 45 4.71 -3.40 2.14
CA VAL A 45 3.55 -4.17 1.67
C VAL A 45 3.26 -3.88 0.19
N SER A 46 3.39 -2.62 -0.23
CA SER A 46 3.23 -2.26 -1.66
C SER A 46 4.30 -2.92 -2.53
N ASP A 47 5.55 -2.98 -2.07
CA ASP A 47 6.66 -3.56 -2.82
C ASP A 47 6.53 -5.07 -2.93
N ALA A 48 6.22 -5.76 -1.83
CA ALA A 48 5.97 -7.20 -1.84
C ALA A 48 4.77 -7.55 -2.75
N PHE A 49 3.75 -6.71 -2.76
CA PHE A 49 2.61 -6.87 -3.67
C PHE A 49 3.03 -6.70 -5.13
N GLU A 50 3.76 -5.64 -5.46
CA GLU A 50 4.24 -5.36 -6.82
C GLU A 50 5.17 -6.45 -7.34
N GLU A 51 6.10 -6.92 -6.51
CA GLU A 51 6.98 -8.06 -6.82
C GLU A 51 6.16 -9.30 -7.16
N ARG A 52 5.15 -9.63 -6.34
CA ARG A 52 4.25 -10.76 -6.62
C ARG A 52 3.45 -10.57 -7.90
N GLN A 53 2.98 -9.36 -8.21
CA GLN A 53 2.30 -9.10 -9.49
C GLN A 53 3.24 -9.34 -10.68
N GLN A 54 4.50 -8.92 -10.58
CA GLN A 54 5.49 -9.12 -11.64
C GLN A 54 5.81 -10.61 -11.84
N GLU A 55 5.92 -11.38 -10.76
CA GLU A 55 6.06 -12.84 -10.82
C GLU A 55 4.87 -13.50 -11.52
N LEU A 56 3.64 -13.16 -11.11
CA LEU A 56 2.41 -13.71 -11.70
C LEU A 56 2.31 -13.38 -13.19
N LEU A 57 2.63 -12.15 -13.59
CA LEU A 57 2.68 -11.77 -15.01
C LEU A 57 3.71 -12.60 -15.80
N GLY A 58 4.83 -12.95 -15.18
CA GLY A 58 5.82 -13.86 -15.76
C GLY A 58 5.26 -15.27 -15.92
N LEU A 59 4.58 -15.79 -14.89
CA LEU A 59 3.96 -17.12 -14.90
C LEU A 59 2.82 -17.23 -15.93
N PHE A 60 1.99 -16.20 -16.05
CA PHE A 60 0.89 -16.12 -17.01
C PHE A 60 1.37 -16.18 -18.46
N LYS A 61 2.56 -15.66 -18.74
CA LYS A 61 3.17 -15.65 -20.07
C LYS A 61 4.06 -16.86 -20.34
N LYS A 62 4.46 -17.60 -19.31
CA LYS A 62 5.39 -18.71 -19.43
C LYS A 62 4.64 -19.97 -19.82
N GLU A 63 4.75 -20.31 -21.09
CA GLU A 63 4.30 -21.60 -21.61
C GLU A 63 5.19 -22.71 -21.03
N SER A 64 4.59 -23.56 -20.20
CA SER A 64 5.24 -24.69 -19.55
C SER A 64 4.17 -25.72 -19.25
N ASP A 65 4.45 -26.98 -19.57
CA ASP A 65 3.48 -28.09 -19.47
C ASP A 65 2.94 -28.28 -18.03
N ASP A 66 3.74 -27.91 -17.03
CA ASP A 66 3.35 -27.95 -15.60
C ASP A 66 2.78 -26.62 -15.04
N SER A 67 2.69 -25.55 -15.86
CA SER A 67 2.27 -24.23 -15.37
C SER A 67 0.75 -24.13 -15.30
N ILE A 68 0.20 -24.30 -14.08
CA ILE A 68 -1.23 -24.11 -13.80
C ILE A 68 -1.73 -22.68 -13.99
N TYR A 69 -0.81 -21.72 -14.16
CA TYR A 69 -1.12 -20.29 -14.28
C TYR A 69 -1.02 -19.78 -15.72
N TYR A 70 -0.61 -20.60 -16.69
CA TYR A 70 -0.38 -20.14 -18.06
C TYR A 70 -1.69 -19.66 -18.72
N LEU A 71 -1.66 -18.45 -19.28
CA LEU A 71 -2.77 -17.85 -20.03
C LEU A 71 -2.35 -17.75 -21.50
N PRO A 72 -2.80 -18.68 -22.37
CA PRO A 72 -2.40 -18.72 -23.76
C PRO A 72 -2.83 -17.45 -24.47
N ARG A 73 -1.88 -16.71 -25.05
CA ARG A 73 -2.22 -15.50 -25.82
C ARG A 73 -3.16 -15.84 -26.99
N GLU A 74 -3.05 -17.04 -27.54
CA GLU A 74 -3.85 -17.51 -28.68
C GLU A 74 -5.34 -17.68 -28.41
N ASP A 75 -5.75 -17.80 -27.14
CA ASP A 75 -7.17 -17.92 -26.75
C ASP A 75 -7.94 -16.58 -26.80
N TYR A 76 -7.27 -15.48 -27.14
CA TYR A 76 -7.85 -14.14 -27.11
C TYR A 76 -7.80 -13.48 -28.49
N ASP A 77 -8.87 -12.78 -28.86
CA ASP A 77 -9.02 -12.18 -30.19
C ASP A 77 -8.12 -10.94 -30.37
N SER A 78 -7.74 -10.27 -29.27
CA SER A 78 -6.96 -9.03 -29.32
C SER A 78 -5.98 -8.88 -28.15
N ASP A 79 -4.94 -8.05 -28.36
CA ASP A 79 -4.01 -7.71 -27.29
C ASP A 79 -4.71 -6.98 -26.15
N ALA A 80 -5.71 -6.15 -26.45
CA ALA A 80 -6.47 -5.42 -25.43
C ALA A 80 -7.26 -6.36 -24.52
N GLU A 81 -7.89 -7.38 -25.10
CA GLU A 81 -8.63 -8.42 -24.37
C GLU A 81 -7.69 -9.27 -23.51
N TYR A 82 -6.53 -9.68 -24.07
CA TYR A 82 -5.51 -10.39 -23.31
C TYR A 82 -4.98 -9.57 -22.12
N GLN A 83 -4.73 -8.27 -22.32
CA GLN A 83 -4.33 -7.37 -21.23
C GLN A 83 -5.42 -7.22 -20.18
N GLN A 84 -6.70 -7.27 -20.57
CA GLN A 84 -7.81 -7.23 -19.63
C GLN A 84 -7.89 -8.52 -18.82
N ALA A 85 -7.80 -9.69 -19.46
CA ALA A 85 -7.76 -10.98 -18.79
C ALA A 85 -6.59 -11.07 -17.79
N LEU A 86 -5.39 -10.61 -18.18
CA LEU A 86 -4.24 -10.53 -17.26
C LEU A 86 -4.54 -9.65 -16.05
N LYS A 87 -5.22 -8.51 -16.22
CA LYS A 87 -5.60 -7.63 -15.10
C LYS A 87 -6.62 -8.30 -14.19
N ASP A 88 -7.60 -8.98 -14.76
CA ASP A 88 -8.66 -9.64 -14.01
C ASP A 88 -8.09 -10.81 -13.19
N GLU A 89 -7.17 -11.59 -13.78
CA GLU A 89 -6.42 -12.65 -13.09
C GLU A 89 -5.50 -12.11 -11.99
N LEU A 90 -4.84 -10.97 -12.22
CA LEU A 90 -4.08 -10.26 -11.18
C LEU A 90 -4.97 -9.76 -10.03
N GLU A 91 -6.28 -9.69 -10.19
CA GLU A 91 -7.23 -9.32 -9.13
C GLU A 91 -7.69 -10.51 -8.27
N ILE A 92 -7.21 -11.72 -8.56
CA ILE A 92 -7.51 -12.91 -7.75
C ILE A 92 -6.66 -12.92 -6.47
N LEU A 93 -7.34 -12.85 -5.32
CA LEU A 93 -6.74 -12.79 -3.99
C LEU A 93 -5.88 -14.02 -3.63
N ASP A 94 -6.24 -15.19 -4.15
CA ASP A 94 -5.64 -16.45 -3.71
C ASP A 94 -4.17 -16.58 -4.14
N TYR A 95 -3.79 -16.00 -5.30
CA TYR A 95 -2.40 -15.93 -5.78
C TYR A 95 -1.46 -15.15 -4.86
N TYR A 96 -1.99 -14.24 -4.05
CA TYR A 96 -1.23 -13.48 -3.06
C TYR A 96 -1.20 -14.22 -1.72
N ARG A 97 -2.32 -14.84 -1.34
CA ARG A 97 -2.45 -15.59 -0.08
C ARG A 97 -1.52 -16.79 -0.03
N GLU A 98 -1.39 -17.54 -1.13
CA GLU A 98 -0.49 -18.69 -1.23
C GLU A 98 0.98 -18.30 -1.02
N ALA A 99 1.36 -17.09 -1.45
CA ALA A 99 2.71 -16.54 -1.32
C ALA A 99 2.93 -15.79 0.00
N ASN A 100 1.95 -15.78 0.92
CA ASN A 100 1.94 -14.96 2.13
C ASN A 100 2.10 -13.44 1.87
N VAL A 101 1.65 -12.98 0.70
CA VAL A 101 1.65 -11.56 0.32
C VAL A 101 0.29 -10.96 0.68
N PHE A 102 0.31 -9.80 1.34
CA PHE A 102 -0.92 -9.09 1.67
C PHE A 102 -1.53 -8.45 0.42
N TRP A 103 -2.85 -8.49 0.33
CA TRP A 103 -3.56 -7.82 -0.75
C TRP A 103 -3.55 -6.30 -0.56
N VAL A 104 -3.16 -5.57 -1.61
CA VAL A 104 -3.11 -4.11 -1.60
C VAL A 104 -4.15 -3.54 -2.57
N PRO A 105 -5.24 -2.93 -2.05
CA PRO A 105 -6.25 -2.32 -2.90
C PRO A 105 -5.67 -1.11 -3.65
N LYS A 106 -6.29 -0.75 -4.78
CA LYS A 106 -5.75 0.27 -5.71
C LYS A 106 -5.52 1.61 -5.03
N GLU A 107 -6.42 2.01 -4.13
CA GLU A 107 -6.31 3.24 -3.33
C GLU A 107 -5.13 3.24 -2.35
N ALA A 108 -4.64 2.07 -1.91
CA ALA A 108 -3.56 1.92 -0.95
C ALA A 108 -2.18 1.66 -1.59
N ARG A 109 -2.10 1.59 -2.91
CA ARG A 109 -0.83 1.35 -3.62
C ARG A 109 0.08 2.58 -3.49
N TRP A 110 1.35 2.35 -3.22
CA TRP A 110 2.34 3.42 -3.05
C TRP A 110 2.34 4.47 -4.18
N ASN A 111 2.28 4.04 -5.44
CA ASN A 111 2.27 4.95 -6.58
C ASN A 111 1.02 5.84 -6.59
N THR A 112 -0.15 5.27 -6.33
CA THR A 112 -1.40 6.02 -6.20
C THR A 112 -1.32 7.03 -5.06
N LEU A 113 -0.79 6.62 -3.91
CA LEU A 113 -0.63 7.53 -2.77
C LEU A 113 0.34 8.67 -3.08
N LYS A 114 1.45 8.40 -3.77
CA LYS A 114 2.43 9.42 -4.19
C LYS A 114 1.80 10.44 -5.15
N GLU A 115 1.00 9.97 -6.12
CA GLU A 115 0.27 10.84 -7.04
C GLU A 115 -0.78 11.69 -6.32
N LYS A 116 -1.56 11.08 -5.42
CA LYS A 116 -2.61 11.78 -4.67
C LYS A 116 -2.03 12.75 -3.63
N ALA A 117 -0.91 12.41 -2.99
CA ALA A 117 -0.24 13.27 -2.02
C ALA A 117 0.37 14.53 -2.67
N ALA A 118 0.65 14.51 -3.98
CA ALA A 118 1.09 15.68 -4.72
C ALA A 118 -0.04 16.67 -5.06
N LEU A 119 -1.31 16.26 -4.89
CA LEU A 119 -2.46 17.11 -5.15
C LEU A 119 -2.66 18.16 -4.05
N PRO A 120 -3.26 19.33 -4.37
CA PRO A 120 -3.58 20.33 -3.35
C PRO A 120 -4.58 19.77 -2.34
N LEU A 121 -4.48 20.24 -1.09
CA LEU A 121 -5.44 19.89 -0.04
C LEU A 121 -6.87 20.24 -0.48
N ASN A 122 -7.85 19.46 -0.03
CA ASN A 122 -9.26 19.47 -0.42
C ASN A 122 -9.57 19.04 -1.87
N SER A 123 -8.58 18.59 -2.64
CA SER A 123 -8.81 17.94 -3.94
C SER A 123 -9.57 16.62 -3.78
N VAL A 124 -10.40 16.28 -4.76
CA VAL A 124 -11.10 14.99 -4.81
C VAL A 124 -10.11 13.91 -5.26
N ILE A 125 -9.93 12.89 -4.45
CA ILE A 125 -8.92 11.84 -4.68
C ILE A 125 -9.54 10.55 -5.22
N TRP A 126 -10.74 10.18 -4.76
CA TRP A 126 -11.57 9.08 -5.27
C TRP A 126 -13.04 9.28 -4.86
N GLN A 127 -13.91 8.42 -5.38
CA GLN A 127 -15.29 8.28 -4.91
C GLN A 127 -15.38 7.04 -4.04
N ASP A 128 -16.06 7.12 -2.90
CA ASP A 128 -16.28 5.96 -2.06
C ASP A 128 -17.36 5.03 -2.64
N ALA A 129 -17.61 3.91 -1.97
CA ALA A 129 -18.64 2.94 -2.36
C ALA A 129 -20.08 3.51 -2.35
N LYS A 130 -20.29 4.70 -1.79
CA LYS A 130 -21.57 5.43 -1.75
C LYS A 130 -21.66 6.52 -2.82
N GLY A 131 -20.61 6.70 -3.63
CA GLY A 131 -20.52 7.76 -4.63
C GLY A 131 -20.15 9.13 -4.05
N GLU A 132 -19.71 9.20 -2.80
CA GLU A 132 -19.31 10.44 -2.16
C GLU A 132 -17.87 10.79 -2.54
N ASN A 133 -17.64 12.05 -2.89
CA ASN A 133 -16.32 12.55 -3.25
C ASN A 133 -15.43 12.64 -2.01
N VAL A 134 -14.46 11.74 -1.92
CA VAL A 134 -13.47 11.75 -0.86
C VAL A 134 -12.41 12.79 -1.18
N ARG A 135 -12.15 13.68 -0.22
CA ARG A 135 -11.22 14.80 -0.38
C ARG A 135 -9.95 14.58 0.44
N LEU A 136 -8.81 14.99 -0.12
CA LEU A 136 -7.54 14.96 0.59
C LEU A 136 -7.56 15.96 1.77
N ARG A 137 -7.59 15.45 3.00
CA ARG A 137 -7.51 16.29 4.21
C ARG A 137 -6.08 16.57 4.61
N SER A 138 -5.29 15.52 4.73
CA SER A 138 -3.87 15.57 5.08
C SER A 138 -3.18 14.30 4.57
N VAL A 139 -1.86 14.34 4.47
CA VAL A 139 -1.06 13.16 4.12
C VAL A 139 -1.21 12.05 5.18
N GLY A 140 -1.32 12.41 6.46
CA GLY A 140 -1.59 11.45 7.54
C GLY A 140 -2.93 10.73 7.38
N TRP A 141 -3.99 11.49 7.09
CA TRP A 141 -5.33 10.91 6.83
C TRP A 141 -5.33 10.02 5.57
N LEU A 142 -4.56 10.37 4.54
CA LEU A 142 -4.40 9.55 3.33
C LEU A 142 -3.73 8.20 3.64
N ILE A 143 -2.69 8.21 4.48
CA ILE A 143 -1.99 6.99 4.92
C ILE A 143 -2.93 6.14 5.78
N ASP A 144 -3.65 6.73 6.73
CA ASP A 144 -4.61 6.00 7.56
C ASP A 144 -5.69 5.32 6.74
N ASN A 145 -6.22 6.00 5.73
CA ASN A 145 -7.21 5.41 4.84
C ASN A 145 -6.64 4.24 4.03
N ALA A 146 -5.39 4.35 3.57
CA ALA A 146 -4.70 3.25 2.89
C ALA A 146 -4.49 2.04 3.81
N LEU A 147 -4.07 2.28 5.07
CA LEU A 147 -3.89 1.23 6.07
C LEU A 147 -5.22 0.54 6.42
N GLU A 148 -6.30 1.30 6.59
CA GLU A 148 -7.65 0.77 6.84
C GLU A 148 -8.16 -0.07 5.66
N ALA A 149 -7.91 0.38 4.42
CA ALA A 149 -8.27 -0.36 3.22
C ALA A 149 -7.51 -1.70 3.12
N ILE A 150 -6.22 -1.72 3.46
CA ILE A 150 -5.42 -2.95 3.54
C ILE A 150 -5.97 -3.85 4.66
N GLU A 151 -6.28 -3.31 5.83
CA GLU A 151 -6.82 -4.08 6.97
C GLU A 151 -8.14 -4.75 6.62
N LYS A 152 -9.04 -4.04 5.95
CA LYS A 152 -10.36 -4.56 5.53
C LYS A 152 -10.24 -5.76 4.60
N ASN A 153 -9.23 -5.79 3.72
CA ASN A 153 -9.02 -6.87 2.77
C ASN A 153 -8.17 -8.02 3.33
N ASN A 154 -7.51 -7.83 4.48
CA ASN A 154 -6.59 -8.80 5.06
C ASN A 154 -6.94 -9.10 6.51
N ALA A 155 -7.71 -10.17 6.75
CA ALA A 155 -8.13 -10.57 8.10
C ALA A 155 -6.97 -10.76 9.10
N LYS A 156 -5.78 -11.16 8.61
CA LYS A 156 -4.55 -11.32 9.42
C LYS A 156 -3.99 -9.98 9.97
N LEU A 157 -4.33 -8.85 9.35
CA LEU A 157 -3.85 -7.52 9.75
C LEU A 157 -4.85 -6.77 10.66
N LYS A 158 -6.03 -7.36 10.91
CA LYS A 158 -7.09 -6.73 11.71
C LYS A 158 -6.62 -6.47 13.13
N GLY A 159 -6.59 -5.19 13.54
CA GLY A 159 -6.14 -4.74 14.85
C GLY A 159 -4.61 -4.70 15.07
N VAL A 160 -3.81 -5.00 14.05
CA VAL A 160 -2.33 -4.93 14.11
C VAL A 160 -1.83 -3.54 13.73
N LEU A 161 -2.51 -2.86 12.81
CA LEU A 161 -2.13 -1.53 12.34
C LEU A 161 -2.61 -0.47 13.33
N GLN A 162 -1.66 0.26 13.92
CA GLN A 162 -1.97 1.43 14.74
C GLN A 162 -2.32 2.59 13.80
N SER A 163 -3.61 2.96 13.70
CA SER A 163 -3.97 4.14 12.91
C SER A 163 -3.43 5.42 13.55
N ILE A 164 -2.91 6.32 12.73
CA ILE A 164 -2.28 7.59 13.12
C ILE A 164 -3.35 8.55 13.66
N SER A 165 -4.59 8.48 13.13
CA SER A 165 -5.71 9.36 13.51
C SER A 165 -6.48 8.94 14.77
N VAL A 166 -6.49 7.67 15.21
CA VAL A 166 -7.21 7.27 16.45
C VAL A 166 -6.49 7.62 17.75
N MET A 167 -5.29 8.22 17.68
CA MET A 167 -4.61 8.73 18.89
C MET A 167 -5.20 10.06 19.41
N THR A 168 -6.44 10.40 19.02
CA THR A 168 -7.32 11.35 19.73
C THR A 168 -8.77 10.86 19.66
N PRO A 169 -9.62 11.12 20.67
CA PRO A 169 -9.68 10.55 21.99
C PRO A 169 -10.78 9.48 22.10
N TRP A 170 -10.59 8.29 21.50
CA TRP A 170 -11.48 7.14 21.78
C TRP A 170 -11.38 6.63 23.24
N PHE A 171 -10.43 7.15 24.02
CA PHE A 171 -10.27 6.84 25.45
C PHE A 171 -11.20 7.62 26.39
N LEU A 172 -11.98 8.58 25.89
CA LEU A 172 -12.84 9.44 26.74
C LEU A 172 -14.31 9.03 26.81
N HIS A 173 -14.76 8.01 26.08
CA HIS A 173 -16.18 7.61 26.07
C HIS A 173 -16.51 6.32 26.86
N THR A 174 -15.52 5.61 27.41
CA THR A 174 -15.75 4.33 28.12
C THR A 174 -15.68 4.44 29.66
N LEU A 175 -15.59 5.66 30.22
CA LEU A 175 -15.69 5.92 31.67
C LEU A 175 -16.86 6.85 32.01
N ARG A 176 -18.03 6.51 31.47
CA ARG A 176 -19.31 7.00 32.00
C ARG A 176 -20.28 5.82 32.09
N GLY A 177 -20.04 4.99 33.10
CA GLY A 177 -20.90 3.91 33.58
C GLY A 177 -20.73 3.83 35.09
#